data_AF-A0A973F5V9-F1
#
_entry.id   AF-A0A973F5V9-F1
#
_cell.length_a   1.000
_cell.length_b   1.000
_cell.length_c   1.000
_cell.angle_alpha   90.00
_cell.angle_beta   90.00
_cell.angle_gamma   90.00
#
_symmetry.space_group_name_H-M   'P 1'
#
loop_
_entity.id
_entity.type
_entity.pdbx_description
1 polymer ?
#
loop_
_entity_poly.entity_id
_entity_poly.type
_entity_poly.pdbx_seq_one_letter_code
_entity_poly.pdbx_strand_id
1 'polypeptide(L)'
;DLPVQDALDGLIDWLVIEARAALEPDYPNPLAVRDNVLRVMAAHVTVLPSGHDFFVEGQDTLLEGALRSGVPLNYGCSGGNCGLCKARIVSGEVKKTRKPAKKTEKVSKKTK
;
A
#
# COMPACT_ATOMS: atom_id res chain seq x y z
N ASP A 1 22.20 -9.77 16.29
CA ASP A 1 21.45 -9.80 15.02
C ASP A 1 21.06 -8.42 14.46
N LEU A 2 21.87 -7.38 14.68
CA LEU A 2 21.67 -6.02 14.14
C LEU A 2 22.38 -5.69 12.79
N PRO A 3 23.46 -6.37 12.34
CA PRO A 3 24.25 -5.87 11.20
C PRO A 3 23.56 -6.08 9.85
N VAL A 4 22.65 -7.05 9.75
CA VAL A 4 21.85 -7.29 8.54
C VAL A 4 20.79 -6.21 8.36
N GLN A 5 20.21 -5.72 9.46
CA GLN A 5 19.17 -4.70 9.42
C GLN A 5 19.78 -3.35 8.99
N ASP A 6 20.90 -2.95 9.57
CA ASP A 6 21.61 -1.72 9.19
C ASP A 6 22.08 -1.75 7.72
N ALA A 7 22.53 -2.91 7.23
CA ALA A 7 22.93 -3.08 5.84
C ALA A 7 21.73 -3.02 4.88
N LEU A 8 20.58 -3.58 5.28
CA LEU A 8 19.35 -3.53 4.49
C LEU A 8 18.79 -2.11 4.44
N ASP A 9 18.78 -1.40 5.56
CA ASP A 9 18.34 -0.01 5.64
C ASP A 9 19.23 0.90 4.79
N GLY A 10 20.56 0.69 4.82
CA GLY A 10 21.49 1.41 3.94
C GLY A 10 21.28 1.11 2.45
N LEU A 11 20.94 -0.12 2.09
CA LEU A 11 20.60 -0.50 0.72
C LEU A 11 19.29 0.16 0.26
N ILE A 12 18.27 0.18 1.14
CA ILE A 12 16.98 0.82 0.87
C ILE A 12 17.18 2.32 0.66
N ASP A 13 17.95 2.99 1.51
CA ASP A 13 18.21 4.42 1.39
C ASP A 13 18.93 4.76 0.07
N TRP A 14 19.94 3.97 -0.30
CA TRP A 14 20.63 4.14 -1.59
C TRP A 14 19.68 3.96 -2.78
N LEU A 15 18.87 2.89 -2.77
CA LEU A 15 17.88 2.63 -3.82
C LEU A 15 16.86 3.77 -3.96
N VAL A 16 16.42 4.35 -2.84
CA VAL A 16 15.48 5.47 -2.83
C VAL A 16 16.12 6.73 -3.42
N ILE A 17 17.37 7.02 -3.12
CA ILE A 17 18.12 8.15 -3.68
C ILE A 17 18.26 7.98 -5.19
N GLU A 18 18.70 6.81 -5.64
CA GLU A 18 18.91 6.51 -7.06
C GLU A 18 17.59 6.58 -7.85
N ALA A 19 16.51 6.02 -7.31
CA ALA A 19 15.19 6.09 -7.92
C ALA A 19 14.66 7.54 -8.01
N ARG A 20 15.01 8.41 -7.05
CA ARG A 20 14.68 9.85 -7.10
C ARG A 20 15.48 10.58 -8.16
N ALA A 21 16.78 10.27 -8.30
CA ALA A 21 17.61 10.83 -9.37
C ALA A 21 17.07 10.44 -10.76
N ALA A 22 16.59 9.21 -10.93
CA ALA A 22 15.96 8.75 -12.16
C ALA A 22 14.57 9.41 -12.45
N LEU A 23 14.01 10.17 -11.50
CA LEU A 23 12.79 10.95 -11.66
C LEU A 23 13.05 12.43 -12.01
N GLU A 24 14.32 12.85 -12.12
CA GLU A 24 14.69 14.21 -12.56
C GLU A 24 14.28 14.44 -14.04
N PRO A 25 13.79 15.65 -14.38
CA PRO A 25 13.16 15.95 -15.67
C PRO A 25 14.09 15.92 -16.89
N ASP A 26 15.41 15.87 -16.70
CA ASP A 26 16.41 15.72 -17.78
C ASP A 26 16.76 14.25 -18.08
N TYR A 27 16.10 13.30 -17.41
CA TYR A 27 16.25 11.87 -17.73
C TYR A 27 15.38 11.51 -18.94
N PRO A 28 15.88 10.76 -19.95
CA PRO A 28 15.07 10.37 -21.09
C PRO A 28 13.86 9.52 -20.65
N ASN A 29 12.66 10.02 -20.95
CA ASN A 29 11.37 9.39 -20.62
C ASN A 29 11.12 9.11 -19.11
N PRO A 30 11.03 10.17 -18.28
CA PRO A 30 10.81 10.03 -16.84
C PRO A 30 9.44 9.40 -16.51
N LEU A 31 8.47 9.49 -17.43
CA LEU A 31 7.19 8.80 -17.29
C LEU A 31 7.34 7.29 -17.41
N ALA A 32 8.10 6.77 -18.38
CA ALA A 32 8.30 5.33 -18.52
C ALA A 32 9.16 4.72 -17.42
N VAL A 33 10.18 5.42 -16.94
CA VAL A 33 10.98 4.96 -15.79
C VAL A 33 10.10 4.87 -14.55
N ARG A 34 9.29 5.90 -14.28
CA ARG A 34 8.32 5.89 -13.19
C ARG A 34 7.31 4.75 -13.33
N ASP A 35 6.80 4.51 -14.54
CA ASP A 35 5.84 3.43 -14.79
C ASP A 35 6.47 2.05 -14.55
N ASN A 36 7.71 1.84 -15.00
CA ASN A 36 8.45 0.61 -14.78
C ASN A 36 8.76 0.38 -13.29
N VAL A 37 9.20 1.42 -12.57
CA VAL A 37 9.45 1.35 -11.13
C VAL A 37 8.16 1.03 -10.38
N LEU A 38 7.05 1.71 -10.71
CA LEU A 38 5.75 1.41 -10.12
C LEU A 38 5.33 -0.03 -10.45
N ARG A 39 5.56 -0.52 -11.66
CA ARG A 39 5.20 -1.89 -12.06
C ARG A 39 5.94 -2.97 -11.28
N VAL A 40 7.15 -2.70 -10.78
CA VAL A 40 7.95 -3.67 -9.99
C VAL A 40 7.83 -3.47 -8.48
N MET A 41 7.19 -2.39 -8.01
CA MET A 41 7.01 -2.13 -6.59
C MET A 41 5.83 -2.93 -6.03
N ALA A 42 6.10 -3.73 -5.00
CA ALA A 42 5.08 -4.47 -4.25
C ALA A 42 5.08 -4.03 -2.78
N ALA A 43 3.94 -3.55 -2.28
CA ALA A 43 3.76 -3.25 -0.86
C ALA A 43 3.24 -4.50 -0.13
N HIS A 44 3.90 -4.90 0.95
CA HIS A 44 3.46 -6.01 1.79
C HIS A 44 2.42 -5.54 2.81
N VAL A 45 1.29 -6.25 2.90
CA VAL A 45 0.15 -5.91 3.76
C VAL A 45 -0.26 -7.12 4.56
N THR A 46 -0.48 -6.93 5.86
CA THR A 46 -0.93 -7.97 6.78
C THR A 46 -2.29 -7.62 7.38
N VAL A 47 -3.23 -8.56 7.34
CA VAL A 47 -4.60 -8.41 7.84
C VAL A 47 -4.75 -9.06 9.21
N LEU A 48 -5.07 -8.24 10.21
CA LEU A 48 -5.30 -8.69 11.58
C LEU A 48 -6.81 -8.72 11.91
N PRO A 49 -7.28 -9.70 12.72
CA PRO A 49 -6.52 -10.75 13.42
C PRO A 49 -6.30 -12.03 12.60
N SER A 50 -6.76 -12.09 11.35
CA SER A 50 -6.73 -13.32 10.54
C SER A 50 -5.32 -13.82 10.19
N GLY A 51 -4.30 -12.95 10.26
CA GLY A 51 -2.91 -13.31 9.97
C GLY A 51 -2.57 -13.40 8.48
N HIS A 52 -3.54 -13.22 7.58
CA HIS A 52 -3.30 -13.24 6.15
C HIS A 52 -2.38 -12.12 5.69
N ASP A 53 -1.38 -12.46 4.90
CA ASP A 53 -0.50 -11.56 4.19
C ASP A 53 -0.83 -11.52 2.69
N PHE A 54 -0.58 -10.36 2.07
CA PHE A 54 -0.65 -10.21 0.63
C PHE A 54 0.22 -9.05 0.15
N PHE A 55 0.53 -9.07 -1.15
CA PHE A 55 1.26 -8.00 -1.81
C PHE A 55 0.33 -7.16 -2.67
N VAL A 56 0.58 -5.85 -2.69
CA VAL A 56 -0.11 -4.87 -3.55
C VAL A 56 0.89 -4.36 -4.57
N GLU A 57 0.63 -4.63 -5.84
CA GLU A 57 1.54 -4.31 -6.93
C GLU A 57 1.20 -2.95 -7.56
N GLY A 58 2.22 -2.11 -7.73
CA GLY A 58 2.18 -0.86 -8.47
C GLY A 58 1.03 0.10 -8.16
N GLN A 59 0.00 0.11 -9.03
CA GLN A 59 -1.13 1.03 -8.96
C GLN A 59 -2.39 0.39 -8.36
N ASP A 60 -2.32 -0.87 -7.95
CA ASP A 60 -3.48 -1.58 -7.42
C ASP A 60 -3.94 -1.01 -6.08
N THR A 61 -5.24 -1.11 -5.84
CA THR A 61 -5.79 -0.83 -4.52
C THR A 61 -5.56 -2.00 -3.57
N LEU A 62 -5.58 -1.72 -2.26
CA LEU A 62 -5.52 -2.76 -1.23
C LEU A 62 -6.60 -3.85 -1.41
N LEU A 63 -7.77 -3.48 -1.93
CA LEU A 63 -8.84 -4.43 -2.21
C LEU A 63 -8.50 -5.32 -3.41
N GLU A 64 -7.98 -4.76 -4.50
CA GLU A 64 -7.59 -5.54 -5.68
C GLU A 64 -6.43 -6.49 -5.37
N GLY A 65 -5.42 -6.04 -4.61
CA GLY A 65 -4.33 -6.88 -4.14
C GLY A 65 -4.81 -8.05 -3.27
N ALA A 66 -5.69 -7.78 -2.31
CA ALA A 66 -6.24 -8.81 -1.44
C ALA A 66 -7.11 -9.84 -2.19
N LEU A 67 -7.91 -9.39 -3.16
CA LEU A 67 -8.73 -10.29 -3.96
C LEU A 67 -7.87 -11.15 -4.90
N ARG A 68 -6.81 -10.58 -5.47
CA ARG A 68 -5.85 -11.32 -6.30
C ARG A 68 -5.12 -12.41 -5.52
N SER A 69 -4.74 -12.14 -4.28
CA SER A 69 -4.10 -13.11 -3.39
C SER A 69 -5.08 -14.09 -2.72
N GLY A 70 -6.40 -13.96 -2.98
CA GLY A 70 -7.41 -14.81 -2.39
C GLY A 70 -7.70 -14.54 -0.90
N VAL A 71 -7.27 -13.39 -0.37
CA VAL A 71 -7.53 -13.00 1.01
C VAL A 71 -9.00 -12.60 1.17
N PRO A 72 -9.76 -13.27 2.06
CA PRO A 72 -11.18 -13.02 2.23
C PRO A 72 -11.42 -11.72 2.99
N LEU A 73 -11.66 -10.63 2.25
CA LEU A 73 -12.10 -9.36 2.80
C LEU A 73 -13.62 -9.23 2.72
N ASN A 74 -14.23 -8.60 3.72
CA ASN A 74 -15.64 -8.22 3.65
C ASN A 74 -15.79 -7.02 2.71
N TYR A 75 -16.17 -7.25 1.45
CA TYR A 75 -16.43 -6.19 0.47
C TYR A 75 -17.79 -6.41 -0.21
N GLY A 76 -18.41 -5.33 -0.68
CA GLY A 76 -19.61 -5.41 -1.52
C GLY A 76 -19.56 -4.50 -2.75
N CYS A 77 -18.48 -3.75 -2.91
CA CYS A 77 -18.25 -2.86 -4.03
C CYS A 77 -16.74 -2.63 -4.20
N SER A 78 -16.27 -2.40 -5.42
CA SER A 78 -14.88 -1.98 -5.69
C SER A 78 -14.72 -0.46 -5.77
N GLY A 79 -15.83 0.30 -5.88
CA GLY A 79 -15.84 1.75 -6.08
C GLY A 79 -15.68 2.60 -4.80
N GLY A 80 -15.71 2.00 -3.61
CA GLY A 80 -15.54 2.72 -2.34
C GLY A 80 -16.81 3.42 -1.78
N ASN A 81 -18.00 3.09 -2.28
CA ASN A 81 -19.26 3.68 -1.84
C ASN A 81 -19.95 2.91 -0.69
N CYS A 82 -19.82 1.59 -0.66
CA CYS A 82 -20.48 0.69 0.30
C CYS A 82 -19.82 0.70 1.70
N GLY A 83 -18.51 0.93 1.78
CA GLY A 83 -17.78 1.00 3.05
C GLY A 83 -17.69 -0.31 3.85
N LEU A 84 -18.04 -1.45 3.25
CA LEU A 84 -17.94 -2.77 3.86
C LEU A 84 -16.48 -3.17 4.12
N CYS A 85 -15.59 -2.85 3.20
CA CYS A 85 -14.15 -3.15 3.27
C CYS A 85 -13.35 -2.17 4.16
N LYS A 86 -14.00 -1.44 5.07
CA LYS A 86 -13.32 -0.50 5.97
C LYS A 86 -12.50 -1.25 7.02
N ALA A 87 -11.19 -1.04 6.99
CA ALA A 87 -10.25 -1.53 7.99
C ALA A 87 -9.69 -0.39 8.85
N ARG A 88 -9.10 -0.76 9.99
CA ARG A 88 -8.30 0.15 10.82
C ARG A 88 -6.82 -0.07 10.49
N ILE A 89 -6.08 1.01 10.34
CA ILE A 89 -4.62 0.97 10.19
C ILE A 89 -4.03 0.76 11.58
N VAL A 90 -3.23 -0.29 11.75
CA VAL A 90 -2.51 -0.59 12.99
C VAL A 90 -1.10 0.01 12.94
N SER A 91 -0.45 -0.06 11.79
CA SER A 91 0.88 0.48 11.53
C SER A 91 1.03 0.86 10.05
N GLY A 92 2.01 1.72 9.76
CA GLY A 92 2.31 2.19 8.40
C GLY A 92 1.44 3.34 7.91
N GLU A 93 1.67 3.72 6.65
CA GLU A 93 0.96 4.81 5.99
C GLU A 93 0.12 4.29 4.82
N VAL A 94 -1.01 4.93 4.57
CA VAL A 94 -1.87 4.58 3.41
C VAL A 94 -2.21 5.82 2.61
N LYS A 95 -2.23 5.66 1.28
CA LYS A 95 -2.67 6.70 0.37
C LYS A 95 -4.11 6.45 -0.06
N LYS A 96 -4.97 7.47 0.06
CA LYS A 96 -6.32 7.42 -0.49
C LYS A 96 -6.25 7.52 -2.01
N THR A 97 -6.70 6.49 -2.70
CA THR A 97 -6.74 6.45 -4.17
C THR A 97 -7.97 7.17 -4.75
N ARG A 98 -9.07 7.25 -3.98
CA ARG A 98 -10.34 7.85 -4.41
C ARG A 98 -10.91 8.76 -3.33
N LYS A 99 -11.67 9.79 -3.72
CA LYS A 99 -12.39 10.67 -2.78
C LYS A 99 -13.46 9.85 -2.06
N PRO A 100 -13.55 9.89 -0.72
CA PRO A 100 -14.56 9.14 0.01
C PRO A 100 -15.95 9.69 -0.29
N ALA A 101 -16.89 8.81 -0.70
CA ALA A 101 -18.25 9.21 -1.00
C ALA A 101 -19.03 9.66 0.25
N LYS A 102 -18.66 9.21 1.47
CA LYS A 102 -19.29 9.65 2.74
C LYS A 102 -18.31 9.61 3.93
N LYS A 103 -18.16 10.76 4.61
CA LYS A 103 -17.42 10.92 5.88
C LYS A 103 -18.16 10.08 6.95
N THR A 104 -17.53 9.04 7.47
CA THR A 104 -18.05 8.30 8.62
C THR A 104 -16.90 8.06 9.58
N GLU A 105 -16.74 8.99 10.52
CA GLU A 105 -16.07 8.76 11.79
C GLU A 105 -16.74 7.56 12.46
N LYS A 106 -15.99 6.46 12.65
CA LYS A 106 -16.41 5.40 13.57
C LYS A 106 -15.87 5.75 14.96
N VAL A 107 -16.74 6.34 15.78
CA VAL A 107 -16.58 6.44 17.24
C VAL A 107 -16.38 5.02 17.78
N SER A 108 -15.23 4.78 18.40
CA SER A 108 -14.95 3.57 19.16
C SER A 108 -15.85 3.55 20.40
N LYS A 109 -17.01 2.89 20.32
CA LYS A 109 -17.80 2.54 21.51
C LYS A 109 -17.04 1.47 22.29
N LYS A 110 -16.30 1.90 23.31
CA LYS A 110 -15.79 1.05 24.39
C LYS A 110 -17.02 0.61 25.19
N THR A 111 -17.43 -0.65 25.08
CA THR A 111 -18.58 -1.17 25.80
C THR A 111 -18.10 -1.97 27.00
N LYS A 112 -18.49 -1.42 28.16
CA LYS A 112 -18.60 -2.00 29.52
C LYS A 112 -17.32 -2.37 30.26
#